data_AF-A0A8S1ZQZ9-F1
#
_entry.id   AF-A0A8S1ZQZ9-F1
#
_cell.length_a   1.000
_cell.length_b   1.000
_cell.length_c   1.000
_cell.angle_alpha   90.00
_cell.angle_beta   90.00
_cell.angle_gamma   90.00
#
_symmetry.space_group_name_H-M   'P 1'
#
loop_
_entity.id
_entity.type
_entity.pdbx_description
1 polymer ?
#
loop_
_entity_poly.entity_id
_entity_poly.type
_entity_poly.pdbx_seq_one_letter_code
_entity_poly.pdbx_strand_id
1 'polypeptide(L)'
;MNDSSQKQRKLADWEAELRKKEMDIKRREDAIAKSGVQIDDKNWPPFFPIIHHDIAKEIPVHAQKLQYLAFASWLGIVLCLVFNVIATMVCWIKGGGVKIFFLATIYALIGCPLSYVLWYRPLYRAMRTDSALKFGWFFFTYLIHIGFCIVAAIAPPIFFHGKSLTGVLAAIDVISDSLLAGIFYFIGFGLFCLESLLSLWVLQKIYLYFRGNK
;
A
#
# COMPACT_ATOMS: atom_id res chain seq x y z
N MET A 1 6.10 54.84 29.03
CA MET A 1 7.47 54.52 28.57
C MET A 1 7.95 53.11 28.93
N ASN A 2 7.38 52.42 29.93
CA ASN A 2 7.89 51.12 30.39
C ASN A 2 7.56 49.91 29.48
N ASP A 3 6.41 49.95 28.81
CA ASP A 3 5.90 48.84 27.97
C ASP A 3 6.73 48.60 26.69
N SER A 4 7.22 49.67 26.05
CA SER A 4 8.06 49.59 24.85
C SER A 4 9.43 48.95 25.12
N SER A 5 10.04 49.25 26.28
CA SER A 5 11.32 48.68 26.69
C SER A 5 11.21 47.18 27.04
N GLN A 6 10.12 46.78 27.71
CA GLN A 6 9.85 45.37 27.98
C GLN A 6 9.60 44.57 26.69
N LYS A 7 8.92 45.16 25.71
CA LYS A 7 8.68 44.54 24.40
C LYS A 7 9.97 44.38 23.60
N GLN A 8 10.86 45.37 23.61
CA GLN A 8 12.18 45.30 22.98
C GLN A 8 13.05 44.20 23.60
N ARG A 9 13.02 44.04 24.93
CA ARG A 9 13.78 43.01 25.62
C ARG A 9 13.26 41.60 25.31
N LYS A 10 11.94 41.40 25.29
CA LYS A 10 11.32 40.14 24.86
C LYS A 10 11.65 39.79 23.42
N LEU A 11 11.68 40.77 22.52
CA LEU A 11 12.06 40.57 21.12
C LEU A 11 13.53 40.14 20.99
N ALA A 12 14.43 40.79 21.73
CA ALA A 12 15.85 40.43 21.75
C ALA A 12 16.08 39.01 22.29
N ASP A 13 15.35 38.61 23.34
CA ASP A 13 15.42 37.25 23.89
C ASP A 13 14.89 36.22 22.88
N TRP A 14 13.80 36.54 22.16
CA TRP A 14 13.22 35.67 21.13
C TRP A 14 14.13 35.52 19.91
N GLU A 15 14.76 36.61 19.46
CA GLU A 15 15.76 36.59 18.38
C GLU A 15 16.99 35.76 18.77
N ALA A 16 17.44 35.85 20.02
CA ALA A 16 18.54 35.03 20.52
C ALA A 16 18.17 33.54 20.57
N GLU A 17 16.94 33.20 20.93
CA GLU A 17 16.43 31.83 20.93
C GLU A 17 16.29 31.27 19.50
N LEU A 18 15.76 32.07 18.57
CA LEU A 18 15.65 31.71 17.16
C LEU A 18 17.02 31.43 16.54
N ARG A 19 18.00 32.32 16.76
CA ARG A 19 19.38 32.11 16.28
C ARG A 19 20.02 30.84 16.82
N LYS A 20 19.75 30.49 18.09
CA LYS A 20 20.21 29.21 18.65
C LYS A 20 19.58 28.00 17.96
N LYS A 21 18.28 28.05 17.69
CA LYS A 21 17.57 26.97 16.99
C LYS A 21 18.02 26.83 15.54
N GLU A 22 18.21 27.93 14.82
CA GLU A 22 18.75 27.94 13.46
C GLU A 22 20.15 27.34 13.40
N MET A 23 21.04 27.68 14.34
CA MET A 23 22.38 27.09 14.40
C MET A 23 22.34 25.58 14.70
N ASP A 24 21.45 25.11 15.58
CA ASP A 24 21.31 23.68 15.86
C ASP A 24 20.74 22.92 14.65
N ILE A 25 19.77 23.50 13.95
CA ILE A 25 19.25 22.95 12.68
C ILE A 25 20.36 22.87 11.65
N LYS A 26 21.10 23.96 11.42
CA LYS A 26 22.19 23.99 10.44
C LYS A 26 23.30 22.99 10.75
N ARG A 27 23.64 22.80 12.04
CA ARG A 27 24.61 21.78 12.47
C ARG A 27 24.11 20.36 12.19
N ARG A 28 22.81 20.09 12.38
CA ARG A 28 22.20 18.81 12.05
C ARG A 28 22.15 18.59 10.54
N GLU A 29 21.80 19.63 9.76
CA GLU A 29 21.81 19.59 8.29
C GLU A 29 23.21 19.33 7.75
N ASP A 30 24.24 20.03 8.25
CA ASP A 30 25.63 19.83 7.85
C ASP A 30 26.15 18.43 8.24
N ALA A 31 25.71 17.89 9.38
CA ALA A 31 26.03 16.53 9.80
C ALA A 31 25.36 15.49 8.88
N ILE A 32 24.11 15.73 8.47
CA ILE A 32 23.38 14.87 7.52
C ILE A 32 24.04 14.96 6.13
N ALA A 33 24.38 16.16 5.66
CA ALA A 33 25.07 16.38 4.38
C ALA A 33 26.45 15.71 4.34
N LYS A 34 27.24 15.81 5.42
CA LYS A 34 28.54 15.14 5.54
C LYS A 34 28.44 13.61 5.65
N SER A 35 27.32 13.10 6.17
CA SER A 35 27.10 11.66 6.29
C SER A 35 26.79 10.97 4.96
N GLY A 36 26.61 11.72 3.86
CA GLY A 36 26.26 11.17 2.55
C GLY A 36 24.89 10.49 2.53
N VAL A 37 24.07 10.71 3.57
CA VAL A 37 22.70 10.22 3.64
C VAL A 37 21.89 10.98 2.59
N GLN A 38 21.63 10.35 1.45
CA GLN A 38 20.63 10.84 0.53
C GLN A 38 19.31 10.89 1.30
N ILE A 39 18.80 12.09 1.54
CA ILE A 39 17.43 12.27 1.99
C ILE A 39 16.58 11.85 0.80
N ASP A 40 16.06 10.63 0.88
CA ASP A 40 15.09 10.10 -0.09
C ASP A 40 13.80 10.94 0.01
N ASP A 41 13.67 11.93 -0.88
CA ASP A 41 12.52 12.82 -0.92
C ASP A 41 11.23 12.03 -1.13
N LYS A 42 10.29 12.13 -0.19
CA LYS A 42 8.99 11.45 -0.32
C LYS A 42 8.29 11.99 -1.57
N ASN A 43 8.01 11.11 -2.53
CA ASN A 43 7.51 11.47 -3.86
C ASN A 43 6.16 10.81 -4.20
N TRP A 44 5.71 9.83 -3.40
CA TRP A 44 4.56 8.98 -3.73
C TRP A 44 3.65 8.71 -2.52
N PRO A 45 2.31 8.60 -2.70
CA PRO A 45 1.54 8.92 -3.91
C PRO A 45 1.59 10.42 -4.26
N PRO A 46 1.39 10.82 -5.54
CA PRO A 46 1.59 12.20 -6.00
C PRO A 46 0.76 13.26 -5.27
N PHE A 47 -0.43 12.87 -4.79
CA PHE A 47 -1.34 13.74 -4.05
C PHE A 47 -1.07 13.76 -2.54
N PHE A 48 -0.28 12.79 -2.02
CA PHE A 48 0.05 12.72 -0.60
C PHE A 48 1.40 11.99 -0.41
N PRO A 49 2.55 12.67 -0.58
CA PRO A 49 3.87 12.03 -0.56
C PRO A 49 4.21 11.50 0.84
N ILE A 50 3.97 10.21 1.05
CA ILE A 50 4.26 9.51 2.32
C ILE A 50 5.55 8.71 2.20
N ILE A 51 5.81 8.17 1.01
CA ILE A 51 6.94 7.26 0.74
C ILE A 51 7.82 7.81 -0.37
N HIS A 52 9.12 7.52 -0.29
CA HIS A 52 10.02 7.64 -1.43
C HIS A 52 9.90 6.39 -2.30
N HIS A 53 9.73 6.58 -3.60
CA HIS A 53 9.54 5.52 -4.56
C HIS A 53 10.07 5.93 -5.94
N ASP A 54 11.33 5.61 -6.24
CA ASP A 54 11.94 5.85 -7.56
C ASP A 54 12.55 4.56 -8.14
N ILE A 55 11.73 3.78 -8.86
CA ILE A 55 12.18 2.52 -9.49
C ILE A 55 13.31 2.79 -10.50
N ALA A 56 13.20 3.85 -11.31
CA ALA A 56 14.17 4.15 -12.37
C ALA A 56 15.57 4.50 -11.83
N LYS A 57 15.65 5.07 -10.62
CA LYS A 57 16.90 5.53 -10.00
C LYS A 57 17.52 4.48 -9.08
N GLU A 58 16.70 3.77 -8.30
CA GLU A 58 17.19 2.85 -7.26
C GLU A 58 17.37 1.40 -7.72
N ILE A 59 16.64 0.96 -8.75
CA ILE A 59 16.64 -0.44 -9.18
C ILE A 59 17.49 -0.58 -10.45
N PRO A 60 18.36 -1.60 -10.53
CA PRO A 60 19.14 -1.87 -11.75
C PRO A 60 18.24 -2.06 -12.99
N VAL A 61 18.64 -1.52 -14.14
CA VAL A 61 17.83 -1.46 -15.39
C VAL A 61 17.21 -2.80 -15.77
N HIS A 62 17.96 -3.89 -15.61
CA HIS A 62 17.51 -5.25 -15.93
C HIS A 62 16.39 -5.76 -15.00
N ALA A 63 16.31 -5.23 -13.77
CA ALA A 63 15.36 -5.60 -12.74
C ALA A 63 14.15 -4.64 -12.65
N GLN A 64 14.24 -3.45 -13.26
CA GLN A 64 13.18 -2.42 -13.22
C GLN A 64 11.84 -2.92 -13.75
N LYS A 65 11.83 -3.63 -14.89
CA LYS A 65 10.59 -4.16 -15.48
C LYS A 65 9.83 -5.07 -14.51
N LEU A 66 10.55 -5.90 -13.75
CA LEU A 66 9.96 -6.79 -12.74
C LEU A 66 9.40 -5.99 -11.56
N GLN A 67 10.11 -4.96 -11.12
CA GLN A 67 9.64 -4.11 -10.04
C GLN A 67 8.39 -3.30 -10.44
N TYR A 68 8.28 -2.85 -11.69
CA TYR A 68 7.06 -2.24 -12.21
C TYR A 68 5.88 -3.21 -12.26
N LEU A 69 6.12 -4.48 -12.62
CA LEU A 69 5.06 -5.51 -12.57
C LEU A 69 4.60 -5.78 -11.13
N ALA A 70 5.54 -5.87 -10.18
CA ALA A 70 5.19 -6.02 -8.77
C ALA A 70 4.46 -4.79 -8.22
N PHE A 71 4.82 -3.59 -8.68
CA PHE A 71 4.09 -2.36 -8.36
C PHE A 71 2.68 -2.37 -8.94
N ALA A 72 2.50 -2.86 -10.17
CA ALA A 72 1.18 -3.01 -10.77
C ALA A 72 0.29 -3.98 -9.97
N SER A 73 0.82 -5.11 -9.51
CA SER A 73 0.08 -6.02 -8.60
C SER A 73 -0.26 -5.34 -7.27
N TRP A 74 0.66 -4.54 -6.72
CA TRP A 74 0.38 -3.84 -5.47
C TRP A 74 -0.74 -2.81 -5.63
N LEU A 75 -0.76 -2.08 -6.74
CA LEU A 75 -1.88 -1.19 -7.08
C LEU A 75 -3.16 -1.97 -7.37
N GLY A 76 -3.05 -3.15 -8.00
CA GLY A 76 -4.17 -4.02 -8.28
C GLY A 76 -4.89 -4.50 -7.02
N ILE A 77 -4.16 -4.91 -5.97
CA ILE A 77 -4.79 -5.26 -4.70
C ILE A 77 -5.43 -4.05 -3.99
N VAL A 78 -4.80 -2.86 -4.05
CA VAL A 78 -5.40 -1.62 -3.53
C VAL A 78 -6.71 -1.32 -4.25
N LEU A 79 -6.72 -1.42 -5.59
CA LEU A 79 -7.92 -1.25 -6.41
C LEU A 79 -9.00 -2.27 -6.03
N CYS A 80 -8.65 -3.55 -5.88
CA CYS A 80 -9.60 -4.59 -5.49
C CYS A 80 -10.25 -4.28 -4.14
N LEU A 81 -9.47 -3.89 -3.14
CA LEU A 81 -9.97 -3.59 -1.80
C LEU A 81 -10.81 -2.31 -1.76
N VAL A 82 -10.41 -1.26 -2.48
CA VAL A 82 -11.22 -0.03 -2.60
C VAL A 82 -12.54 -0.32 -3.30
N PHE A 83 -12.50 -1.07 -4.40
CA PHE A 83 -13.69 -1.45 -5.13
C PHE A 83 -14.61 -2.34 -4.28
N ASN A 84 -14.04 -3.24 -3.47
CA ASN A 84 -14.79 -4.06 -2.51
C ASN A 84 -15.57 -3.19 -1.49
N VAL A 85 -14.97 -2.10 -1.00
CA VAL A 85 -15.68 -1.13 -0.14
C VAL A 85 -16.83 -0.45 -0.89
N ILE A 86 -16.61 -0.04 -2.15
CA ILE A 86 -17.66 0.60 -2.97
C ILE A 86 -18.82 -0.38 -3.21
N ALA A 87 -18.53 -1.62 -3.59
CA ALA A 87 -19.55 -2.64 -3.85
C ALA A 87 -20.38 -2.97 -2.59
N THR A 88 -19.70 -3.13 -1.44
CA THR A 88 -20.38 -3.41 -0.16
C THR A 88 -21.15 -2.19 0.36
N MET A 89 -20.72 -0.97 0.04
CA MET A 89 -21.48 0.26 0.29
C MET A 89 -22.76 0.32 -0.54
N VAL A 90 -22.70 -0.04 -1.83
CA VAL A 90 -23.89 -0.15 -2.70
C VAL A 90 -24.85 -1.21 -2.16
N CYS A 91 -24.34 -2.37 -1.74
CA CYS A 91 -25.14 -3.42 -1.10
C CYS A 91 -25.83 -2.90 0.17
N TRP A 92 -25.11 -2.18 1.04
CA TRP A 92 -25.68 -1.58 2.24
C TRP A 92 -26.80 -0.57 1.93
N ILE A 93 -26.61 0.34 0.96
CA ILE A 93 -27.64 1.31 0.55
C ILE A 93 -28.89 0.61 -0.01
N LYS A 94 -28.74 -0.58 -0.60
CA LYS A 94 -29.84 -1.40 -1.11
C LYS A 94 -30.52 -2.29 -0.05
N GLY A 95 -30.23 -2.09 1.23
CA GLY A 95 -30.83 -2.84 2.33
C GLY A 95 -29.97 -4.00 2.86
N GLY A 96 -28.73 -4.15 2.36
CA GLY A 96 -27.75 -5.09 2.89
C GLY A 96 -27.26 -4.71 4.28
N GLY A 97 -26.71 -5.67 5.02
CA GLY A 97 -26.27 -5.46 6.40
C GLY A 97 -25.04 -4.55 6.53
N VAL A 98 -25.13 -3.51 7.38
CA VAL A 98 -24.02 -2.56 7.63
C VAL A 98 -22.73 -3.23 8.13
N LYS A 99 -22.84 -4.38 8.81
CA LYS A 99 -21.69 -5.17 9.29
C LYS A 99 -20.78 -5.60 8.12
N ILE A 100 -21.36 -5.88 6.95
CA ILE A 100 -20.64 -6.30 5.75
C ILE A 100 -19.74 -5.16 5.25
N PHE A 101 -20.29 -3.95 5.17
CA PHE A 101 -19.57 -2.74 4.78
C PHE A 101 -18.42 -2.38 5.73
N PHE A 102 -18.66 -2.42 7.05
CA PHE A 102 -17.61 -2.15 8.03
C PHE A 102 -16.44 -3.14 7.90
N LEU A 103 -16.74 -4.43 7.72
CA LEU A 103 -15.73 -5.45 7.56
C LEU A 103 -14.91 -5.26 6.28
N ALA A 104 -15.55 -4.93 5.17
CA ALA A 104 -14.88 -4.59 3.91
C ALA A 104 -13.95 -3.37 4.06
N THR A 105 -14.37 -2.38 4.85
CA THR A 105 -13.57 -1.19 5.15
C THR A 105 -12.35 -1.54 5.99
N ILE A 106 -12.48 -2.41 7.00
CA ILE A 106 -11.36 -2.93 7.78
C ILE A 106 -10.35 -3.64 6.88
N TYR A 107 -10.82 -4.47 5.93
CA TYR A 107 -9.95 -5.13 4.95
C TYR A 107 -9.16 -4.12 4.11
N ALA A 108 -9.77 -3.03 3.66
CA ALA A 108 -9.06 -2.00 2.92
C ALA A 108 -8.04 -1.25 3.79
N LEU A 109 -8.44 -0.84 5.00
CA LEU A 109 -7.59 -0.05 5.90
C LEU A 109 -6.36 -0.81 6.40
N ILE A 110 -6.50 -2.12 6.64
CA ILE A 110 -5.39 -2.96 7.11
C ILE A 110 -4.68 -3.61 5.92
N GLY A 111 -5.42 -4.11 4.94
CA GLY A 111 -4.87 -4.87 3.81
C GLY A 111 -3.94 -4.05 2.92
N CYS A 112 -4.27 -2.78 2.65
CA CYS A 112 -3.43 -1.89 1.84
C CYS A 112 -2.05 -1.59 2.47
N PRO A 113 -1.94 -1.15 3.74
CA PRO A 113 -0.63 -0.95 4.37
C PRO A 113 0.09 -2.28 4.64
N LEU A 114 -0.64 -3.34 4.97
CA LEU A 114 -0.06 -4.65 5.25
C LEU A 114 0.59 -5.25 3.99
N SER A 115 -0.06 -5.17 2.83
CA SER A 115 0.50 -5.63 1.56
C SER A 115 1.78 -4.88 1.19
N TYR A 116 1.80 -3.56 1.42
CA TYR A 116 2.98 -2.73 1.19
C TYR A 116 4.16 -3.18 2.07
N VAL A 117 3.93 -3.35 3.36
CA VAL A 117 4.99 -3.66 4.34
C VAL A 117 5.46 -5.10 4.23
N LEU A 118 4.55 -6.06 4.01
CA LEU A 118 4.87 -7.48 4.06
C LEU A 118 5.62 -7.96 2.83
N TRP A 119 5.23 -7.53 1.62
CA TRP A 119 5.80 -8.09 0.39
C TRP A 119 6.35 -7.03 -0.55
N TYR A 120 5.68 -5.89 -0.76
CA TYR A 120 6.13 -4.92 -1.75
C TYR A 120 7.46 -4.25 -1.35
N ARG A 121 7.53 -3.71 -0.13
CA ARG A 121 8.73 -3.05 0.40
C ARG A 121 9.90 -4.02 0.57
N PRO A 122 9.71 -5.26 1.08
CA PRO A 122 10.77 -6.26 1.11
C PRO A 122 11.28 -6.62 -0.29
N LEU A 123 10.39 -6.77 -1.28
CA LEU A 123 10.80 -7.01 -2.66
C LEU A 123 11.62 -5.85 -3.22
N TYR A 124 11.15 -4.60 -3.06
CA TYR A 124 11.87 -3.42 -3.52
C TYR A 124 13.30 -3.38 -2.94
N ARG A 125 13.44 -3.69 -1.65
CA ARG A 125 14.74 -3.80 -0.98
C ARG A 125 15.55 -5.00 -1.45
N ALA A 126 14.91 -6.13 -1.77
CA ALA A 126 15.58 -7.31 -2.31
C ALA A 126 16.20 -6.99 -3.68
N MET A 127 15.44 -6.34 -4.56
CA MET A 127 15.88 -5.93 -5.90
C MET A 127 17.03 -4.90 -5.87
N ARG A 128 17.12 -4.09 -4.80
CA ARG A 128 18.21 -3.12 -4.61
C ARG A 128 19.49 -3.71 -4.00
N THR A 129 19.35 -4.69 -3.10
CA THR A 129 20.47 -5.21 -2.29
C THR A 129 20.88 -6.64 -2.64
N ASP A 130 20.21 -7.26 -3.62
CA ASP A 130 20.37 -8.65 -4.07
C ASP A 130 20.38 -9.68 -2.91
N SER A 131 19.55 -9.43 -1.89
CA SER A 131 19.55 -10.23 -0.67
C SER A 131 18.58 -11.41 -0.76
N ALA A 132 19.12 -12.63 -0.76
CA ALA A 132 18.34 -13.87 -0.82
C ALA A 132 17.33 -14.02 0.33
N LEU A 133 17.66 -13.57 1.54
CA LEU A 133 16.74 -13.62 2.69
C LEU A 133 15.50 -12.73 2.46
N LYS A 134 15.69 -11.54 1.86
CA LYS A 134 14.57 -10.63 1.54
C LYS A 134 13.70 -11.20 0.42
N PHE A 135 14.30 -11.86 -0.57
CA PHE A 135 13.55 -12.62 -1.58
C PHE A 135 12.75 -13.77 -0.95
N GLY A 136 13.34 -14.53 -0.03
CA GLY A 136 12.63 -15.60 0.71
C GLY A 136 11.41 -15.09 1.48
N TRP A 137 11.56 -13.97 2.19
CA TRP A 137 10.46 -13.31 2.89
C TRP A 137 9.37 -12.83 1.93
N PHE A 138 9.75 -12.24 0.79
CA PHE A 138 8.81 -11.87 -0.27
C PHE A 138 8.03 -13.09 -0.75
N PHE A 139 8.69 -14.19 -1.13
CA PHE A 139 7.99 -15.37 -1.65
C PHE A 139 6.98 -15.93 -0.65
N PHE A 140 7.36 -16.05 0.63
CA PHE A 140 6.48 -16.53 1.67
C PHE A 140 5.23 -15.65 1.84
N THR A 141 5.42 -14.34 2.01
CA THR A 141 4.32 -13.40 2.22
C THR A 141 3.46 -13.20 0.97
N TYR A 142 4.06 -13.28 -0.21
CA TYR A 142 3.37 -13.14 -1.49
C TYR A 142 2.52 -14.39 -1.83
N LEU A 143 2.92 -15.59 -1.38
CA LEU A 143 2.05 -16.77 -1.44
C LEU A 143 0.81 -16.62 -0.58
N ILE A 144 0.94 -16.03 0.62
CA ILE A 144 -0.22 -15.70 1.48
C ILE A 144 -1.13 -14.69 0.77
N HIS A 145 -0.56 -13.68 0.11
CA HIS A 145 -1.31 -12.72 -0.70
C HIS A 145 -2.10 -13.39 -1.84
N ILE A 146 -1.47 -14.28 -2.61
CA ILE A 146 -2.14 -15.06 -3.66
C ILE A 146 -3.28 -15.90 -3.05
N GLY A 147 -3.02 -16.59 -1.93
CA GLY A 147 -4.04 -17.34 -1.22
C GLY A 147 -5.22 -16.47 -0.79
N PHE A 148 -4.95 -15.27 -0.27
CA PHE A 148 -5.98 -14.29 0.06
C PHE A 148 -6.80 -13.88 -1.18
N CYS A 149 -6.16 -13.57 -2.31
CA CYS A 149 -6.86 -13.17 -3.53
C CYS A 149 -7.76 -14.29 -4.07
N ILE A 150 -7.32 -15.55 -4.02
CA ILE A 150 -8.12 -16.71 -4.41
C ILE A 150 -9.32 -16.87 -3.47
N VAL A 151 -9.10 -16.80 -2.15
CA VAL A 151 -10.18 -16.86 -1.16
C VAL A 151 -11.16 -15.71 -1.34
N ALA A 152 -10.69 -14.51 -1.65
CA ALA A 152 -11.53 -13.34 -1.92
C ALA A 152 -12.33 -13.48 -3.21
N ALA A 153 -11.75 -14.08 -4.26
CA ALA A 153 -12.45 -14.36 -5.52
C ALA A 153 -13.56 -15.39 -5.34
N ILE A 154 -13.34 -16.41 -4.50
CA ILE A 154 -14.39 -17.41 -4.21
C ILE A 154 -15.43 -16.82 -3.24
N ALA A 155 -14.96 -16.07 -2.24
CA ALA A 155 -15.71 -15.59 -1.07
C ALA A 155 -16.53 -16.71 -0.39
N PRO A 156 -15.89 -17.80 0.06
CA PRO A 156 -16.60 -18.89 0.71
C PRO A 156 -17.24 -18.40 2.02
N PRO A 157 -18.42 -18.91 2.41
CA PRO A 157 -19.16 -18.46 3.58
C PRO A 157 -18.55 -18.99 4.91
N ILE A 158 -17.23 -18.97 5.03
CA ILE A 158 -16.48 -19.44 6.20
C ILE A 158 -16.44 -18.35 7.27
N PHE A 159 -16.28 -17.09 6.87
CA PHE A 159 -16.25 -15.94 7.76
C PHE A 159 -17.40 -14.98 7.42
N PHE A 160 -18.20 -14.61 8.43
CA PHE A 160 -19.24 -13.56 8.35
C PHE A 160 -20.19 -13.68 7.14
N HIS A 161 -20.71 -14.88 6.87
CA HIS A 161 -21.64 -15.18 5.75
C HIS A 161 -21.08 -14.90 4.35
N GLY A 162 -19.77 -14.67 4.18
CA GLY A 162 -19.10 -14.58 2.88
C GLY A 162 -19.35 -13.30 2.08
N LYS A 163 -20.24 -12.39 2.51
CA LYS A 163 -20.64 -11.21 1.71
C LYS A 163 -19.69 -10.01 1.80
N SER A 164 -18.70 -10.03 2.69
CA SER A 164 -17.77 -8.90 2.90
C SER A 164 -16.67 -8.80 1.85
N LEU A 165 -16.50 -9.86 1.04
CA LEU A 165 -15.64 -9.88 -0.13
C LEU A 165 -16.51 -10.08 -1.36
N THR A 166 -16.24 -9.32 -2.42
CA THR A 166 -16.94 -9.40 -3.71
C THR A 166 -16.50 -10.64 -4.52
N GLY A 167 -16.58 -11.82 -3.93
CA GLY A 167 -16.32 -13.08 -4.65
C GLY A 167 -17.56 -13.62 -5.34
N VAL A 168 -17.38 -14.65 -6.15
CA VAL A 168 -18.44 -15.23 -6.99
C VAL A 168 -19.63 -15.74 -6.17
N LEU A 169 -19.38 -16.38 -5.02
CA LEU A 169 -20.46 -16.90 -4.17
C LEU A 169 -21.29 -15.78 -3.55
N ALA A 170 -20.61 -14.72 -3.10
CA ALA A 170 -21.28 -13.52 -2.60
C ALA A 170 -22.06 -12.79 -3.71
N ALA A 171 -21.52 -12.74 -4.94
CA ALA A 171 -22.18 -12.13 -6.08
C ALA A 171 -23.49 -12.83 -6.46
N ILE A 172 -23.47 -14.17 -6.48
CA ILE A 172 -24.64 -15.01 -6.77
C ILE A 172 -25.72 -14.84 -5.69
N ASP A 173 -25.33 -14.68 -4.42
CA ASP A 173 -26.31 -14.50 -3.34
C ASP A 173 -26.91 -13.08 -3.36
N VAL A 174 -26.07 -12.06 -3.57
CA VAL A 174 -26.52 -10.65 -3.56
C VAL A 174 -27.34 -10.28 -4.79
N ILE A 175 -27.12 -10.91 -5.95
CA ILE A 175 -27.87 -10.58 -7.17
C ILE A 175 -29.36 -10.97 -7.06
N SER A 176 -29.69 -11.99 -6.26
CA SER A 176 -31.06 -12.38 -5.96
C SER A 176 -31.82 -11.31 -5.18
N ASP A 177 -31.13 -10.56 -4.32
CA ASP A 177 -31.72 -9.47 -3.54
C ASP A 177 -31.71 -8.13 -4.32
N SER A 178 -30.61 -7.83 -5.00
CA SER A 178 -30.46 -6.58 -5.76
C SER A 178 -29.55 -6.75 -6.97
N LEU A 179 -30.13 -6.60 -8.16
CA LEU A 179 -29.40 -6.67 -9.43
C LEU A 179 -28.19 -5.71 -9.47
N LEU A 180 -28.38 -4.47 -9.02
CA LEU A 180 -27.31 -3.47 -9.03
C LEU A 180 -26.15 -3.88 -8.12
N ALA A 181 -26.44 -4.31 -6.88
CA ALA A 181 -25.39 -4.75 -5.97
C ALA A 181 -24.70 -6.02 -6.49
N GLY A 182 -25.45 -6.95 -7.08
CA GLY A 182 -24.91 -8.14 -7.74
C GLY A 182 -23.92 -7.82 -8.86
N ILE A 183 -24.25 -6.87 -9.74
CA ILE A 183 -23.34 -6.41 -10.82
C ILE A 183 -22.03 -5.88 -10.24
N PHE A 184 -22.10 -5.04 -9.20
CA PHE A 184 -20.89 -4.55 -8.52
C PHE A 184 -20.08 -5.71 -7.95
N TYR A 185 -20.72 -6.69 -7.31
CA TYR A 185 -20.01 -7.85 -6.78
C TYR A 185 -19.35 -8.69 -7.89
N PHE A 186 -19.98 -8.87 -9.05
CA PHE A 186 -19.37 -9.56 -10.19
C PHE A 186 -18.16 -8.81 -10.78
N ILE A 187 -18.20 -7.47 -10.82
CA ILE A 187 -17.03 -6.68 -11.22
C ILE A 187 -15.89 -6.89 -10.22
N GLY A 188 -16.19 -6.84 -8.92
CA GLY A 188 -15.21 -7.09 -7.87
C GLY A 188 -14.60 -8.50 -7.95
N PHE A 189 -15.41 -9.51 -8.28
CA PHE A 189 -14.95 -10.86 -8.53
C PHE A 189 -13.96 -10.90 -9.70
N GLY A 190 -14.31 -10.25 -10.81
CA GLY A 190 -13.42 -10.11 -11.97
C GLY A 190 -12.09 -9.48 -11.59
N LEU A 191 -12.10 -8.42 -10.77
CA LEU A 191 -10.88 -7.78 -10.28
C LEU A 191 -10.01 -8.73 -9.44
N PHE A 192 -10.59 -9.48 -8.49
CA PHE A 192 -9.84 -10.45 -7.70
C PHE A 192 -9.29 -11.62 -8.53
N CYS A 193 -10.01 -12.06 -9.57
CA CYS A 193 -9.50 -13.03 -10.52
C CYS A 193 -8.30 -12.49 -11.32
N LEU A 194 -8.42 -11.27 -11.86
CA LEU A 194 -7.33 -10.62 -12.59
C LEU A 194 -6.10 -10.42 -11.68
N GLU A 195 -6.31 -9.99 -10.43
CA GLU A 195 -5.23 -9.81 -9.47
C GLU A 195 -4.57 -11.14 -9.12
N SER A 196 -5.33 -12.23 -8.98
CA SER A 196 -4.78 -13.56 -8.73
C SER A 196 -3.90 -14.03 -9.90
N LEU A 197 -4.34 -13.82 -11.14
CA LEU A 197 -3.58 -14.18 -12.34
C LEU A 197 -2.31 -13.33 -12.49
N LEU A 198 -2.44 -12.01 -12.30
CA LEU A 198 -1.31 -11.08 -12.30
C LEU A 198 -0.30 -11.48 -11.22
N SER A 199 -0.76 -11.78 -10.02
CA SER A 199 0.09 -12.20 -8.91
C SER A 199 0.85 -13.49 -9.21
N LEU A 200 0.19 -14.51 -9.76
CA LEU A 200 0.87 -15.75 -10.18
C LEU A 200 1.93 -15.48 -11.25
N TRP A 201 1.64 -14.60 -12.21
CA TRP A 201 2.59 -14.22 -13.25
C TRP A 201 3.80 -13.46 -12.68
N VAL A 202 3.58 -12.51 -11.77
CA VAL A 202 4.64 -11.78 -11.06
C VAL A 202 5.51 -12.73 -10.25
N LEU A 203 4.90 -13.66 -9.51
CA LEU A 203 5.61 -14.68 -8.73
C LEU A 203 6.54 -15.50 -9.63
N GLN A 204 6.02 -15.99 -10.76
CA GLN A 204 6.80 -16.75 -11.73
C GLN A 204 7.99 -15.95 -12.25
N LYS A 205 7.78 -14.68 -12.64
CA LYS A 205 8.82 -13.81 -13.19
C LYS A 205 9.92 -13.50 -12.16
N ILE A 206 9.55 -13.21 -10.92
CA ILE A 206 10.51 -12.93 -9.84
C ILE A 206 11.25 -14.20 -9.44
N TYR A 207 10.58 -15.36 -9.42
CA TYR A 207 11.23 -16.64 -9.16
C TYR A 207 12.29 -16.98 -10.22
N LEU A 208 11.98 -16.78 -11.50
CA LEU A 208 12.95 -16.97 -12.58
C LEU A 208 14.13 -16.01 -12.47
N TYR A 209 13.88 -14.75 -12.12
CA TYR A 209 14.92 -13.76 -11.85
C TYR A 209 15.84 -14.20 -10.69
N PHE A 210 15.26 -14.58 -9.56
CA PHE A 210 16.00 -15.04 -8.39
C PHE A 210 16.84 -16.30 -8.67
N ARG A 211 16.36 -17.20 -9.53
CA ARG A 211 17.10 -18.41 -9.92
C ARG A 211 18.20 -18.12 -10.95
N GLY A 212 17.95 -17.20 -11.88
CA GLY A 212 18.90 -16.84 -12.95
C GLY A 212 20.06 -15.96 -12.48
N ASN A 213 19.93 -15.29 -11.34
CA ASN A 213 20.98 -14.51 -10.69
C ASN A 213 21.86 -15.33 -9.71
N LYS A 214 21.83 -16.67 -9.80
CA LYS A 214 22.73 -17.55 -9.04
C LYS A 214 23.88 -18.06 -9.89
#